data_AF-A0A948RCL4-F1
#
_entry.id   AF-A0A948RCL4-F1
#
_cell.length_a   1.000
_cell.length_b   1.000
_cell.length_c   1.000
_cell.angle_alpha   90.00
_cell.angle_beta   90.00
_cell.angle_gamma   90.00
#
_symmetry.space_group_name_H-M   'P 1'
#
loop_
_entity.id
_entity.type
_entity.pdbx_description
1 polymer ?
#
loop_
_entity_poly.entity_id
_entity_poly.type
_entity_poly.pdbx_seq_one_letter_code
_entity_poly.pdbx_strand_id
1 'polypeptide(L)'
;MPQIAQLADTYASQIFWLLVFFGLTFFVVGRGMVPKVMSTVADRDSQIAADLAVAEAARAKADGEEAAWRKREGDNRAAAQALVAKAKADAAAKAEKKLAAAQKRLDTKLAKAEAEIAEARNNALAEIEDVAVEAARDIVRRLAGVSVTKPAAAKAVKEAMAHG
;
A
#
# COMPACT_ATOMS: atom_id res chain seq x y z
N MET A 1 66.15 85.13 41.61
CA MET A 1 66.25 83.94 42.48
C MET A 1 66.59 82.74 41.60
N PRO A 2 67.84 82.28 41.58
CA PRO A 2 68.35 81.31 40.58
C PRO A 2 67.78 79.89 40.70
N GLN A 3 67.12 79.53 41.81
CA GLN A 3 66.59 78.18 42.04
C GLN A 3 65.29 77.87 41.27
N ILE A 4 64.44 78.87 40.98
CA ILE A 4 63.19 78.64 40.22
C ILE A 4 63.47 78.38 38.73
N ALA A 5 64.51 79.03 38.18
CA ALA A 5 64.95 78.81 36.80
C ALA A 5 65.52 77.38 36.60
N GLN A 6 66.28 76.86 37.58
CA GLN A 6 66.81 75.49 37.53
C GLN A 6 65.73 74.40 37.57
N LEU A 7 64.61 74.64 38.26
CA LEU A 7 63.46 73.73 38.26
C LEU A 7 62.80 73.71 36.88
N ALA A 8 62.59 74.88 36.25
CA ALA A 8 61.98 74.96 34.93
C ALA A 8 62.78 74.20 33.86
N ASP A 9 64.11 74.31 33.87
CA ASP A 9 64.97 73.63 32.89
C ASP A 9 64.99 72.10 33.05
N THR A 10 64.98 71.61 34.30
CA THR A 10 64.94 70.17 34.59
C THR A 10 63.59 69.55 34.27
N TYR A 11 62.48 70.22 34.63
CA TYR A 11 61.14 69.80 34.25
C TYR A 11 60.91 69.88 32.73
N ALA A 12 61.43 70.91 32.06
CA ALA A 12 61.34 71.02 30.60
C ALA A 12 62.04 69.85 29.89
N SER A 13 63.24 69.46 30.36
CA SER A 13 63.97 68.30 29.82
C SER A 13 63.24 66.98 30.08
N GLN A 14 62.68 66.78 31.28
CA GLN A 14 61.89 65.59 31.61
C GLN A 14 60.62 65.50 30.75
N ILE A 15 59.89 66.60 30.60
CA ILE A 15 58.69 66.67 29.76
C ILE A 15 59.05 66.44 28.29
N PHE A 16 60.15 67.01 27.81
CA PHE A 16 60.62 66.79 26.44
C PHE A 16 60.89 65.30 26.18
N TRP A 17 61.71 64.65 27.00
CA TRP A 17 62.01 63.23 26.83
C TRP A 17 60.78 62.34 27.03
N LEU A 18 59.89 62.68 27.96
CA LEU A 18 58.63 61.99 28.15
C LEU A 18 57.79 62.03 26.87
N LEU A 19 57.63 63.20 26.24
CA LEU A 19 56.89 63.33 25.00
C LEU A 19 57.55 62.58 23.84
N VAL A 20 58.89 62.57 23.77
CA VAL A 20 59.64 61.81 22.76
C VAL A 20 59.41 60.30 22.90
N PHE A 21 59.61 59.73 24.10
CA PHE A 21 59.40 58.30 24.33
C PHE A 21 57.93 57.91 24.24
N PHE A 22 57.02 58.74 24.75
CA PHE A 22 55.58 58.52 24.63
C PHE A 22 55.15 58.54 23.16
N GLY A 23 55.58 59.53 22.37
CA GLY A 23 55.29 59.60 20.94
C GLY A 23 55.83 58.39 20.17
N LEU A 24 57.08 57.98 20.45
CA LEU A 24 57.69 56.82 19.83
C LEU A 24 56.92 55.53 20.16
N THR A 25 56.64 55.28 21.44
CA THR A 25 55.88 54.09 21.89
C THR A 25 54.45 54.09 21.35
N PHE A 26 53.78 55.24 21.36
CA PHE A 26 52.44 55.40 20.78
C PHE A 26 52.43 55.06 19.29
N PHE A 27 53.43 55.52 18.53
CA PHE A 27 53.53 55.19 17.10
C PHE A 27 53.81 53.70 16.87
N VAL A 28 54.71 53.09 17.66
CA VAL A 28 55.00 51.65 17.57
C VAL A 28 53.76 50.80 17.87
N VAL A 29 53.00 51.13 18.93
CA VAL A 29 51.78 50.42 19.29
C VAL A 29 50.69 50.66 18.26
N GLY A 30 50.42 51.92 17.92
CA GLY A 30 49.35 52.32 17.01
C GLY A 30 49.55 51.84 15.57
N ARG A 31 50.80 51.88 15.06
CA ARG A 31 51.12 51.46 13.69
C ARG A 31 51.50 49.98 13.60
N GLY A 32 51.97 49.37 14.69
CA GLY A 32 52.49 48.00 14.71
C GLY A 32 51.56 46.99 15.37
N MET A 33 51.21 47.19 16.64
CA MET A 33 50.46 46.20 17.44
C MET A 33 48.96 46.25 17.16
N VAL A 34 48.36 47.45 17.12
CA VAL A 34 46.90 47.62 16.92
C VAL A 34 46.42 46.98 15.60
N PRO A 35 47.09 47.18 14.44
CA PRO A 35 46.64 46.55 13.20
C PRO A 35 46.68 45.03 13.24
N LYS A 36 47.65 44.43 13.94
CA LYS A 36 47.73 42.97 14.09
C LYS A 36 46.58 42.41 14.92
N VAL A 37 46.23 43.07 16.02
CA VAL A 37 45.08 42.67 16.85
C VAL A 37 43.79 42.81 16.06
N MET A 38 43.59 43.92 15.35
CA MET A 38 42.40 44.13 14.51
C MET A 38 42.29 43.08 13.41
N SER A 39 43.40 42.70 12.76
CA SER A 39 43.41 41.62 11.78
C SER A 39 42.96 40.30 12.40
N THR A 40 43.49 39.93 13.58
CA THR A 40 43.11 38.67 14.24
C THR A 40 41.63 38.65 14.64
N VAL A 41 41.08 39.79 15.07
CA VAL A 41 39.66 39.91 15.38
C VAL A 41 38.83 39.75 14.10
N ALA A 42 39.19 40.44 13.01
CA ALA A 42 38.51 40.32 11.73
C ALA A 42 38.56 38.89 11.15
N ASP A 43 39.70 38.21 11.27
CA ASP A 43 39.86 36.82 10.83
C ASP A 43 38.93 35.88 11.61
N ARG A 44 38.83 36.07 12.93
CA ARG A 44 37.91 35.29 13.78
C ARG A 44 36.45 35.57 13.44
N ASP A 45 36.08 36.83 13.28
CA ASP A 45 34.71 37.21 12.94
C ASP A 45 34.32 36.64 11.57
N SER A 46 35.23 36.70 10.59
CA SER A 46 35.05 36.09 9.28
C SER A 46 34.89 34.58 9.35
N GLN A 47 35.73 33.90 10.16
CA GLN A 47 35.64 32.46 10.36
C GLN A 47 34.32 32.05 11.02
N ILE A 48 33.90 32.75 12.08
CA ILE A 48 32.63 32.50 12.76
C ILE A 48 31.45 32.71 11.80
N ALA A 49 31.48 33.78 11.00
CA ALA A 49 30.43 34.05 10.03
C ALA A 49 30.38 32.96 8.94
N ALA A 50 31.53 32.49 8.46
CA ALA A 50 31.62 31.41 7.48
C ALA A 50 31.09 30.09 8.06
N ASP A 51 31.49 29.73 9.28
CA ASP A 51 31.05 28.51 9.95
C ASP A 51 29.54 28.53 10.19
N LEU A 52 28.99 29.67 10.62
CA LEU A 52 27.54 29.85 10.80
C LEU A 52 26.79 29.69 9.47
N ALA A 53 27.28 30.31 8.40
CA ALA A 53 26.66 30.20 7.08
C ALA A 53 26.67 28.75 6.55
N VAL A 54 27.77 28.01 6.77
CA VAL A 54 27.85 26.59 6.42
C VAL A 54 26.86 25.75 7.25
N ALA A 55 26.76 26.03 8.55
CA ALA A 55 25.82 25.33 9.43
C ALA A 55 24.35 25.59 9.03
N GLU A 56 24.00 26.83 8.72
CA GLU A 56 22.66 27.20 8.24
C GLU A 56 22.34 26.54 6.89
N ALA A 57 23.28 26.54 5.94
CA ALA A 57 23.10 25.88 4.65
C ALA A 57 22.94 24.37 4.80
N ALA A 58 23.73 23.73 5.68
CA ALA A 58 23.62 22.31 5.98
C ALA A 58 22.26 21.97 6.60
N ARG A 59 21.79 22.81 7.54
CA ARG A 59 20.46 22.67 8.15
C ARG A 59 19.34 22.80 7.13
N ALA A 60 19.37 23.85 6.31
CA ALA A 60 18.37 24.08 5.27
C ALA A 60 18.32 22.92 4.26
N LYS A 61 19.48 22.35 3.90
CA LYS A 61 19.55 21.16 3.05
C LYS A 61 18.95 19.94 3.73
N ALA A 62 19.28 19.69 5.00
CA ALA A 62 18.72 18.58 5.77
C ALA A 62 17.19 18.68 5.90
N ASP A 63 16.67 19.87 6.22
CA ASP A 63 15.23 20.12 6.34
C ASP A 63 14.52 19.89 4.99
N GLY A 64 15.14 20.32 3.88
CA GLY A 64 14.64 20.07 2.52
C GLY A 64 14.62 18.59 2.14
N GLU A 65 15.69 17.86 2.46
CA GLU A 65 15.77 16.41 2.22
C GLU A 65 14.76 15.64 3.09
N GLU A 66 14.58 16.02 4.35
CA GLU A 66 13.59 15.43 5.25
C GLU A 66 12.17 15.67 4.73
N ALA A 67 11.84 16.89 4.33
CA ALA A 67 10.53 17.21 3.77
C ALA A 67 10.25 16.39 2.49
N ALA A 68 11.24 16.28 1.60
CA ALA A 68 11.13 15.47 0.39
C ALA A 68 10.98 13.97 0.71
N TRP A 69 11.71 13.47 1.72
CA TRP A 69 11.59 12.08 2.17
C TRP A 69 10.20 11.80 2.76
N ARG A 70 9.69 12.65 3.66
CA ARG A 70 8.35 12.52 4.23
C ARG A 70 7.26 12.53 3.16
N LYS A 71 7.40 13.40 2.15
CA LYS A 71 6.47 13.42 1.00
C LYS A 71 6.51 12.10 0.23
N ARG A 72 7.70 11.62 -0.14
CA ARG A 72 7.85 10.33 -0.84
C ARG A 72 7.31 9.16 -0.03
N GLU A 73 7.52 9.14 1.28
CA GLU A 73 6.98 8.10 2.14
C GLU A 73 5.45 8.14 2.17
N GLY A 74 4.85 9.33 2.31
CA GLY A 74 3.41 9.52 2.25
C GLY A 74 2.81 9.04 0.93
N ASP A 75 3.39 9.46 -0.19
CA ASP A 75 2.97 9.07 -1.53
C ASP A 75 3.09 7.54 -1.73
N ASN A 76 4.19 6.93 -1.27
CA ASN A 76 4.39 5.48 -1.34
C ASN A 76 3.38 4.72 -0.49
N ARG A 77 3.05 5.19 0.73
CA ARG A 77 2.02 4.57 1.58
C ARG A 77 0.65 4.66 0.93
N ALA A 78 0.30 5.81 0.35
CA ALA A 78 -0.97 5.99 -0.37
C ALA A 78 -1.04 5.06 -1.60
N ALA A 79 0.04 4.98 -2.39
CA ALA A 79 0.14 4.08 -3.54
C ALA A 79 0.01 2.61 -3.14
N ALA A 80 0.66 2.19 -2.05
CA ALA A 80 0.55 0.82 -1.53
C ALA A 80 -0.89 0.50 -1.08
N GLN A 81 -1.56 1.41 -0.36
CA GLN A 81 -2.96 1.23 0.03
C GLN A 81 -3.88 1.15 -1.18
N ALA A 82 -3.68 2.01 -2.18
CA ALA A 82 -4.44 1.98 -3.43
C ALA A 82 -4.23 0.67 -4.20
N LEU A 83 -2.99 0.16 -4.26
CA LEU A 83 -2.66 -1.11 -4.89
C LEU A 83 -3.36 -2.29 -4.19
N VAL A 84 -3.33 -2.33 -2.86
CA VAL A 84 -4.01 -3.37 -2.07
C VAL A 84 -5.52 -3.29 -2.25
N ALA A 85 -6.10 -2.10 -2.24
CA ALA A 85 -7.53 -1.90 -2.48
C ALA A 85 -7.93 -2.38 -3.88
N LYS A 86 -7.16 -2.02 -4.92
CA LYS A 86 -7.39 -2.47 -6.29
C LYS A 86 -7.27 -3.99 -6.41
N ALA A 87 -6.23 -4.59 -5.83
CA ALA A 87 -6.05 -6.04 -5.85
C ALA A 87 -7.20 -6.79 -5.16
N LYS A 88 -7.71 -6.27 -4.03
CA LYS A 88 -8.89 -6.83 -3.36
C LYS A 88 -10.14 -6.73 -4.22
N ALA A 89 -10.38 -5.57 -4.86
CA ALA A 89 -11.52 -5.39 -5.75
C ALA A 89 -11.45 -6.33 -6.97
N ASP A 90 -10.28 -6.44 -7.61
CA ASP A 90 -10.06 -7.35 -8.73
C ASP A 90 -10.22 -8.82 -8.32
N ALA A 91 -9.76 -9.20 -7.12
CA ALA A 91 -9.94 -10.54 -6.58
C ALA A 91 -11.41 -10.86 -6.31
N ALA A 92 -12.16 -9.93 -5.71
CA ALA A 92 -13.60 -10.07 -5.47
C ALA A 92 -14.37 -10.24 -6.78
N ALA A 93 -14.11 -9.38 -7.78
CA ALA A 93 -14.75 -9.49 -9.09
C ALA A 93 -14.42 -10.81 -9.82
N LYS A 94 -13.18 -11.30 -9.70
CA LYS A 94 -12.81 -12.63 -10.24
C LYS A 94 -13.49 -13.77 -9.49
N ALA A 95 -13.63 -13.67 -8.17
CA ALA A 95 -14.31 -14.66 -7.35
C ALA A 95 -15.80 -14.75 -7.72
N GLU A 96 -16.49 -13.60 -7.82
CA GLU A 96 -17.89 -13.53 -8.26
C GLU A 96 -18.10 -14.15 -9.64
N LYS A 97 -17.23 -13.82 -10.62
CA LYS A 97 -17.28 -14.43 -11.96
C LYS A 97 -17.12 -15.94 -11.91
N LYS A 98 -16.18 -16.45 -11.12
CA LYS A 98 -15.96 -17.90 -10.95
C LYS A 98 -17.16 -18.58 -10.26
N LEU A 99 -17.72 -17.95 -9.23
CA LEU A 99 -18.91 -18.44 -8.54
C LEU A 99 -20.11 -18.48 -9.48
N ALA A 100 -20.38 -17.42 -10.24
CA ALA A 100 -21.45 -17.39 -11.22
C ALA A 100 -21.28 -18.46 -12.31
N ALA A 101 -20.05 -18.68 -12.79
CA ALA A 101 -19.76 -19.74 -13.76
C ALA A 101 -19.93 -21.14 -13.16
N ALA A 102 -19.53 -21.34 -11.90
CA ALA A 102 -19.73 -22.60 -11.18
C ALA A 102 -21.21 -22.87 -10.95
N GLN A 103 -21.98 -21.86 -10.55
CA GLN A 103 -23.43 -21.97 -10.34
C GLN A 103 -24.12 -22.40 -11.63
N LYS A 104 -23.86 -21.73 -12.77
CA LYS A 104 -24.43 -22.13 -14.07
C LYS A 104 -24.11 -23.59 -14.45
N ARG A 105 -22.89 -24.04 -14.17
CA ARG A 105 -22.49 -25.45 -14.42
C ARG A 105 -23.25 -26.41 -13.50
N LEU A 106 -23.45 -26.05 -12.23
CA LEU A 106 -24.22 -26.85 -11.29
C LEU A 106 -25.69 -26.91 -11.72
N ASP A 107 -26.30 -25.79 -12.09
CA ASP A 107 -27.69 -25.73 -12.55
C ASP A 107 -27.89 -26.61 -13.80
N THR A 108 -26.95 -26.56 -14.75
CA THR A 108 -26.99 -27.40 -15.95
C THR A 108 -26.88 -28.89 -15.60
N LYS A 109 -26.00 -29.25 -14.66
CA LYS A 109 -25.87 -30.64 -14.19
C LYS A 109 -27.12 -31.11 -13.46
N LEU A 110 -27.72 -30.24 -12.65
CA LEU A 110 -28.94 -30.53 -11.92
C LEU A 110 -30.09 -30.82 -12.89
N ALA A 111 -30.30 -29.93 -13.87
CA ALA A 111 -31.32 -30.10 -14.90
C ALA A 111 -31.11 -31.39 -15.73
N LYS A 112 -29.85 -31.73 -16.06
CA LYS A 112 -29.54 -32.99 -16.76
C LYS A 112 -29.86 -34.21 -15.89
N ALA A 113 -29.46 -34.18 -14.62
CA ALA A 113 -29.74 -35.28 -13.69
C ALA A 113 -31.26 -35.45 -13.46
N GLU A 114 -32.00 -34.36 -13.33
CA GLU A 114 -33.47 -34.39 -13.24
C GLU A 114 -34.11 -35.00 -14.48
N ALA A 115 -33.63 -34.66 -15.68
CA ALA A 115 -34.09 -35.26 -16.92
C ALA A 115 -33.78 -36.77 -17.00
N GLU A 116 -32.57 -37.19 -16.62
CA GLU A 116 -32.16 -38.60 -16.56
C GLU A 116 -33.01 -39.39 -15.55
N ILE A 117 -33.31 -38.81 -14.39
CA ILE A 117 -34.20 -39.43 -13.39
C ILE A 117 -35.62 -39.56 -13.93
N ALA A 118 -36.13 -38.53 -14.61
CA ALA A 118 -37.46 -38.57 -15.22
C ALA A 118 -37.55 -39.64 -16.32
N GLU A 119 -36.52 -39.75 -17.16
CA GLU A 119 -36.43 -40.79 -18.18
C GLU A 119 -36.35 -42.19 -17.56
N ALA A 120 -35.48 -42.40 -16.57
CA ALA A 120 -35.38 -43.66 -15.84
C ALA A 120 -36.71 -44.06 -15.17
N ARG A 121 -37.44 -43.08 -14.60
CA ARG A 121 -38.77 -43.31 -14.02
C ARG A 121 -39.77 -43.74 -15.09
N ASN A 122 -39.80 -43.08 -16.24
CA ASN A 122 -40.69 -43.43 -17.34
C ASN A 122 -40.39 -44.83 -17.88
N ASN A 123 -39.12 -45.17 -18.05
CA ASN A 123 -38.70 -46.50 -18.48
C ASN A 123 -39.10 -47.56 -17.46
N ALA A 124 -38.89 -47.32 -16.15
CA ALA A 124 -39.32 -48.24 -15.10
C ALA A 124 -40.84 -48.46 -15.09
N LEU A 125 -41.63 -47.39 -15.30
CA LEU A 125 -43.09 -47.51 -15.41
C LEU A 125 -43.52 -48.33 -16.64
N ALA A 126 -42.84 -48.16 -17.78
CA ALA A 126 -43.10 -48.95 -18.99
C ALA A 126 -42.76 -50.43 -18.78
N GLU A 127 -41.62 -50.74 -18.16
CA GLU A 127 -41.24 -52.12 -17.82
C GLU A 127 -42.25 -52.77 -16.85
N ILE A 128 -42.77 -52.02 -15.87
CA ILE A 128 -43.84 -52.50 -14.99
C ILE A 128 -45.13 -52.79 -15.78
N GLU A 129 -45.51 -51.93 -16.74
CA GLU A 129 -46.67 -52.16 -17.61
C GLU A 129 -46.48 -53.46 -18.42
N ASP A 130 -45.31 -53.66 -19.03
CA ASP A 130 -45.00 -54.87 -19.81
C ASP A 130 -45.02 -56.14 -18.95
N VAL A 131 -44.42 -56.11 -17.76
CA VAL A 131 -44.44 -57.24 -16.81
C VAL A 131 -45.88 -57.54 -16.35
N ALA A 132 -46.68 -56.50 -16.07
CA ALA A 132 -48.08 -56.66 -15.69
C ALA A 132 -48.92 -57.27 -16.82
N VAL A 133 -48.66 -56.90 -18.07
CA VAL A 133 -49.31 -57.49 -19.25
C VAL A 133 -48.97 -58.97 -19.40
N GLU A 134 -47.69 -59.35 -19.31
CA GLU A 134 -47.31 -60.75 -19.41
C GLU A 134 -47.86 -61.58 -18.23
N ALA A 135 -47.82 -61.04 -17.00
CA ALA A 135 -48.40 -61.69 -15.82
C ALA A 135 -49.92 -61.88 -15.96
N ALA A 136 -50.65 -60.87 -16.42
CA ALA A 136 -52.10 -60.97 -16.64
C ALA A 136 -52.44 -62.03 -17.70
N ARG A 137 -51.67 -62.12 -18.79
CA ARG A 137 -51.84 -63.14 -19.83
C ARG A 137 -51.60 -64.55 -19.29
N ASP A 138 -50.56 -64.73 -18.49
CA ASP A 138 -50.25 -66.02 -17.88
C ASP A 138 -51.31 -66.44 -16.84
N ILE A 139 -51.83 -65.50 -16.05
CA ILE A 139 -52.92 -65.77 -15.11
C ILE A 139 -54.20 -66.20 -15.86
N VAL A 140 -54.61 -65.47 -16.91
CA VAL A 140 -55.80 -65.80 -17.69
C VAL A 140 -55.64 -67.15 -18.40
N ARG A 141 -54.46 -67.44 -18.95
CA ARG A 141 -54.15 -68.74 -19.55
C ARG A 141 -54.28 -69.88 -18.54
N ARG A 142 -53.78 -69.71 -17.32
CA ARG A 142 -53.85 -70.73 -16.25
C ARG A 142 -55.26 -70.90 -15.68
N LEU A 143 -56.03 -69.84 -15.55
CA LEU A 143 -57.34 -69.86 -14.86
C LEU A 143 -58.50 -70.19 -15.81
N ALA A 144 -58.53 -69.61 -17.01
CA ALA A 144 -59.63 -69.73 -17.95
C ALA A 144 -59.31 -70.67 -19.13
N GLY A 145 -58.04 -71.07 -19.31
CA GLY A 145 -57.61 -71.92 -20.44
C GLY A 145 -57.62 -71.22 -21.80
N VAL A 146 -57.89 -69.92 -21.85
CA VAL A 146 -57.98 -69.11 -23.08
C VAL A 146 -56.70 -68.29 -23.26
N SER A 147 -56.20 -68.18 -24.49
CA SER A 147 -55.06 -67.31 -24.81
C SER A 147 -55.53 -65.91 -25.18
N VAL A 148 -55.02 -64.90 -24.49
CA VAL A 148 -55.29 -63.48 -24.78
C VAL A 148 -54.15 -62.90 -25.62
N THR A 149 -54.48 -62.16 -26.66
CA THR A 149 -53.50 -61.47 -27.51
C THR A 149 -52.86 -60.32 -26.74
N LYS A 150 -51.57 -60.09 -26.97
CA LYS A 150 -50.78 -59.04 -26.29
C LYS A 150 -51.42 -57.64 -26.37
N PRO A 151 -52.02 -57.21 -27.51
CA PRO A 151 -52.69 -55.90 -27.60
C PRO A 151 -53.94 -55.78 -26.73
N ALA A 152 -54.73 -56.85 -26.60
CA ALA A 152 -55.95 -56.85 -25.79
C ALA A 152 -55.62 -56.80 -24.28
N ALA A 153 -54.60 -57.56 -23.86
CA ALA A 153 -54.10 -57.53 -22.48
C ALA A 153 -53.47 -56.18 -22.12
N ALA A 154 -52.67 -55.60 -23.02
CA ALA A 154 -52.09 -54.26 -22.84
C ALA A 154 -53.15 -53.19 -22.65
N LYS A 155 -54.21 -53.19 -23.46
CA LYS A 155 -55.30 -52.21 -23.34
C LYS A 155 -56.00 -52.31 -21.98
N ALA A 156 -56.31 -53.52 -21.51
CA ALA A 156 -56.99 -53.73 -20.23
C ALA A 156 -56.13 -53.37 -19.01
N VAL A 157 -54.83 -53.71 -19.04
CA VAL A 157 -53.88 -53.31 -17.99
C VAL A 157 -53.72 -51.79 -17.95
N LYS A 158 -53.65 -51.14 -19.11
CA LYS A 158 -53.53 -49.67 -19.20
C LYS A 158 -54.79 -48.95 -18.67
N GLU A 159 -55.98 -49.45 -18.97
CA GLU A 159 -57.24 -48.95 -18.37
C GLU A 159 -57.26 -49.15 -16.85
N ALA A 160 -56.84 -50.30 -16.35
CA ALA A 160 -56.80 -50.58 -14.91
C ALA A 160 -55.78 -49.68 -14.16
N MET A 161 -54.60 -49.46 -14.75
CA MET A 161 -53.55 -48.61 -14.18
C MET A 161 -53.89 -47.10 -14.24
N ALA A 162 -54.83 -46.68 -15.09
CA ALA A 162 -55.28 -45.29 -15.17
C ALA A 162 -56.41 -44.95 -14.17
N HIS A 163 -57.06 -45.96 -13.59
CA HIS A 163 -58.20 -45.82 -12.68
C HIS A 163 -57.93 -46.27 -11.23
N GLY A 164 -56.74 -46.77 -10.94
CA GLY A 164 -56.25 -47.07 -9.57
C GLY A 164 -55.36 -45.95 -9.03
#